data_AF-A0A2U0AGL1-F1
#
_entry.id   AF-A0A2U0AGL1-F1
#
_cell.length_a   1.000
_cell.length_b   1.000
_cell.length_c   1.000
_cell.angle_alpha   90.00
_cell.angle_beta   90.00
_cell.angle_gamma   90.00
#
_symmetry.space_group_name_H-M   'P 1'
#
loop_
_entity.id
_entity.type
_entity.pdbx_description
1 polymer ?
#
loop_
_entity_poly.entity_id
_entity_poly.type
_entity_poly.pdbx_seq_one_letter_code
_entity_poly.pdbx_strand_id
1 'polypeptide(L)'
;MFNTKSVDFIWLVLMGLTLLSAAIAESPDQGLVLILVITFTVAYKGRMIVDHFMELKDANRLLRNSMRVYFYVIPGMIVLVYLFPDLIARLTTL
;
A
#
# COMPACT_ATOMS: atom_id res chain seq x y z
N MET A 1 -7.36 -25.39 3.21
CA MET A 1 -6.99 -25.11 4.61
C MET A 1 -5.82 -24.14 4.61
N PHE A 2 -6.04 -22.90 5.02
CA PHE A 2 -4.93 -21.98 5.29
C PHE A 2 -4.14 -22.57 6.47
N ASN A 3 -2.82 -22.69 6.31
CA ASN A 3 -1.96 -23.05 7.44
C ASN A 3 -1.98 -21.85 8.40
N THR A 4 -2.67 -21.97 9.53
CA THR A 4 -2.87 -20.87 10.49
C THR A 4 -1.56 -20.23 10.93
N LYS A 5 -0.50 -21.04 11.04
CA LYS A 5 0.88 -20.57 11.29
C LYS A 5 1.38 -19.55 10.26
N SER A 6 0.93 -19.64 9.01
CA SER A 6 1.28 -18.70 7.94
C SER A 6 0.54 -17.38 8.08
N VAL A 7 -0.69 -17.38 8.57
CA VAL A 7 -1.49 -16.16 8.75
C VAL A 7 -0.97 -15.36 9.93
N ASP A 8 -0.66 -16.03 11.04
CA ASP A 8 -0.07 -15.41 12.23
C ASP A 8 1.29 -14.76 11.93
N PHE A 9 2.12 -15.43 11.11
CA PHE A 9 3.38 -14.86 10.66
C PHE A 9 3.18 -13.62 9.78
N ILE A 10 2.24 -13.66 8.83
CA ILE A 10 1.92 -12.49 7.99
C ILE A 10 1.40 -11.35 8.86
N TRP A 11 0.58 -11.65 9.87
CA TRP A 11 0.11 -10.65 10.83
C TRP A 11 1.28 -9.98 11.56
N LEU A 12 2.25 -10.75 12.07
CA LEU A 12 3.46 -10.20 12.70
C LEU A 12 4.26 -9.32 11.74
N VAL A 13 4.41 -9.72 10.47
CA VAL A 13 5.05 -8.90 9.44
C VAL A 13 4.29 -7.59 9.22
N LEU A 14 2.95 -7.63 9.14
CA LEU A 14 2.11 -6.43 9.00
C LEU A 14 2.24 -5.50 10.21
N MET A 15 2.30 -6.04 11.42
CA MET A 15 2.53 -5.28 12.65
C MET A 15 3.91 -4.61 12.62
N GLY A 16 4.97 -5.35 12.30
CA GLY A 16 6.32 -4.81 12.15
C GLY A 16 6.39 -3.69 11.11
N LEU A 17 5.78 -3.89 9.93
CA LEU A 17 5.69 -2.85 8.90
C LEU A 17 4.92 -1.62 9.36
N THR A 18 3.91 -1.77 10.23
CA THR A 18 3.17 -0.63 10.80
C THR A 18 4.05 0.19 11.74
N LEU A 19 4.74 -0.47 12.66
CA LEU A 19 5.63 0.19 13.61
C LEU A 19 6.79 0.89 12.90
N LEU A 20 7.40 0.22 11.92
CA LEU A 20 8.46 0.82 11.10
C LEU A 20 7.95 2.04 10.33
N SER A 21 6.78 1.94 9.69
CA SER A 21 6.21 3.08 8.96
C SER A 21 5.90 4.28 9.87
N ALA A 22 5.45 4.03 11.10
CA ALA A 22 5.18 5.09 12.07
C ALA A 22 6.47 5.78 12.53
N ALA A 23 7.50 5.00 12.87
CA ALA A 23 8.80 5.53 13.26
C ALA A 23 9.46 6.34 12.13
N ILE A 24 9.33 5.86 10.90
CA ILE A 24 9.84 6.54 9.71
C ILE A 24 9.08 7.85 9.43
N ALA A 25 7.77 7.90 9.68
CA ALA A 25 6.95 9.08 9.41
C ALA A 25 7.28 10.31 10.28
N GLU A 26 7.88 10.11 11.46
CA GLU A 26 8.34 11.21 12.33
C GLU A 26 9.69 11.81 11.89
N SER A 27 10.32 11.24 10.86
CA SER A 27 11.57 11.78 10.34
C SER A 27 11.32 13.11 9.63
N PRO A 28 12.09 14.17 9.91
CA PRO A 28 11.92 15.48 9.26
C PRO A 28 12.31 15.50 7.76
N ASP A 29 12.88 14.41 7.25
CA ASP A 29 13.31 14.28 5.87
C ASP A 29 12.11 14.04 4.94
N GLN A 30 11.83 14.94 4.01
CA GLN A 30 10.73 14.82 3.03
C GLN A 30 11.22 14.43 1.64
N GLY A 31 12.32 13.68 1.58
CA GLY A 31 12.90 13.23 0.33
C GLY A 31 12.06 12.20 -0.45
N LEU A 32 12.33 12.11 -1.75
CA LEU A 32 11.71 11.14 -2.67
C LEU A 32 11.82 9.70 -2.15
N VAL A 33 12.96 9.34 -1.55
CA VAL A 33 13.21 8.02 -0.99
C VAL A 33 12.20 7.67 0.11
N LEU A 34 11.88 8.62 1.00
CA LEU A 34 10.90 8.41 2.06
C LEU A 34 9.52 8.09 1.47
N ILE A 35 9.09 8.86 0.48
CA ILE A 35 7.79 8.69 -0.15
C ILE A 35 7.70 7.34 -0.85
N LEU A 36 8.74 6.94 -1.57
CA LEU A 36 8.81 5.61 -2.19
C LEU A 36 8.71 4.50 -1.14
N VAL A 37 9.42 4.62 -0.02
CA VAL A 37 9.36 3.64 1.07
C VAL A 37 7.94 3.55 1.66
N ILE A 38 7.29 4.68 1.92
CA ILE A 38 5.93 4.72 2.47
C ILE A 38 4.93 4.13 1.47
N THR A 39 4.96 4.58 0.21
CA THR A 39 4.03 4.08 -0.81
C THR A 39 4.25 2.61 -1.12
N PHE A 40 5.50 2.15 -1.16
CA PHE A 40 5.81 0.73 -1.28
C PHE A 40 5.26 -0.07 -0.09
N THR A 41 5.44 0.43 1.13
CA THR A 41 4.94 -0.21 2.35
C THR A 41 3.42 -0.32 2.33
N VAL A 42 2.71 0.72 1.90
CA VAL A 42 1.24 0.70 1.76
C VAL A 42 0.81 -0.32 0.71
N ALA A 43 1.43 -0.32 -0.47
CA ALA A 43 1.10 -1.25 -1.56
C ALA A 43 1.33 -2.71 -1.13
N TYR A 44 2.48 -2.97 -0.50
CA TYR A 44 2.87 -4.31 -0.06
C TYR A 44 1.91 -4.85 1.01
N LYS A 45 1.61 -4.04 2.05
CA LYS A 45 0.65 -4.42 3.11
C LYS A 45 -0.74 -4.68 2.53
N GLY A 46 -1.21 -3.80 1.64
CA GLY A 46 -2.50 -3.95 0.96
C GLY A 46 -2.63 -5.28 0.23
N ARG A 47 -1.60 -5.69 -0.51
CA ARG A 47 -1.56 -6.98 -1.19
C ARG A 47 -1.63 -8.15 -0.21
N MET A 48 -0.86 -8.12 0.88
CA MET A 48 -0.88 -9.19 1.89
C MET A 48 -2.27 -9.36 2.51
N ILE A 49 -2.93 -8.25 2.84
CA ILE A 49 -4.28 -8.24 3.40
C ILE A 49 -5.30 -8.83 2.42
N VAL A 50 -5.28 -8.38 1.16
CA VAL A 50 -6.17 -8.88 0.10
C VAL A 50 -5.99 -10.38 -0.12
N ASP A 51 -4.76 -10.87 -0.14
CA ASP A 51 -4.46 -12.26 -0.48
C ASP A 51 -4.65 -13.25 0.70
N HIS A 52 -4.56 -12.79 1.95
CA HIS A 52 -4.53 -13.66 3.14
C HIS A 52 -5.60 -13.40 4.19
N PHE A 53 -6.13 -12.18 4.29
CA PHE A 53 -7.10 -11.81 5.34
C PHE A 53 -8.49 -11.50 4.81
N MET A 54 -8.63 -11.00 3.58
CA MET A 54 -9.95 -10.68 3.02
C MET A 54 -10.70 -11.90 2.46
N GLU A 55 -10.13 -13.10 2.56
CA GLU A 55 -10.71 -14.36 2.05
C GLU A 55 -11.17 -14.30 0.58
N LEU A 56 -10.60 -13.38 -0.22
CA LEU A 56 -10.98 -13.14 -1.63
C LEU A 56 -10.55 -14.26 -2.60
N LYS A 57 -10.01 -15.37 -2.10
CA LYS A 57 -9.63 -16.53 -2.92
C LYS A 57 -10.84 -17.17 -3.59
N ASP A 58 -11.95 -17.25 -2.87
CA ASP A 58 -13.20 -17.87 -3.36
C ASP A 58 -14.17 -16.83 -3.96
N ALA A 59 -13.84 -15.54 -3.88
CA ALA A 59 -14.61 -14.47 -4.48
C ALA A 59 -14.42 -14.40 -6.01
N ASN A 60 -15.38 -13.73 -6.68
CA ASN A 60 -15.32 -13.47 -8.12
C ASN A 60 -13.97 -12.82 -8.52
N ARG A 61 -13.37 -13.31 -9.61
CA ARG A 61 -12.08 -12.85 -10.14
C ARG A 61 -12.05 -11.35 -10.39
N LEU A 62 -13.17 -10.76 -10.82
CA LEU A 62 -13.28 -9.31 -11.00
C LEU A 62 -13.05 -8.57 -9.69
N LEU A 63 -13.78 -8.93 -8.63
CA LEU A 63 -13.67 -8.27 -7.32
C LEU A 63 -12.25 -8.40 -6.74
N ARG A 64 -11.66 -9.60 -6.83
CA ARG A 64 -10.29 -9.84 -6.36
C ARG A 64 -9.27 -8.97 -7.11
N ASN A 65 -9.40 -8.88 -8.43
CA ASN A 65 -8.50 -8.06 -9.24
C ASN A 65 -8.72 -6.57 -9.00
N SER A 66 -9.96 -6.11 -8.87
CA SER A 66 -10.28 -4.72 -8.52
C SER A 66 -9.63 -4.30 -7.21
N MET A 67 -9.69 -5.16 -6.17
CA MET A 67 -9.04 -4.88 -4.89
C MET A 67 -7.52 -4.82 -5.01
N ARG A 68 -6.90 -5.74 -5.78
CA ARG A 68 -5.46 -5.68 -6.03
C ARG A 68 -5.05 -4.40 -6.76
N VAL A 69 -5.78 -4.04 -7.82
CA VAL A 69 -5.53 -2.83 -8.62
C VAL A 69 -5.62 -1.58 -7.75
N TYR A 70 -6.64 -1.48 -6.90
CA TYR A 70 -6.81 -0.36 -5.97
C TYR A 70 -5.55 -0.10 -5.13
N PHE A 71 -4.96 -1.15 -4.54
CA PHE A 71 -3.75 -1.01 -3.71
C PHE A 71 -2.46 -0.73 -4.49
N TYR A 72 -2.46 -0.81 -5.82
CA TYR A 72 -1.33 -0.34 -6.65
C TYR A 72 -1.56 1.05 -7.22
N VAL A 73 -2.79 1.34 -7.66
CA VAL A 73 -3.15 2.61 -8.29
C VAL A 73 -3.02 3.76 -7.30
N ILE A 74 -3.52 3.60 -6.06
CA ILE A 74 -3.47 4.67 -5.06
C ILE A 74 -2.02 5.06 -4.73
N PRO A 75 -1.11 4.13 -4.35
CA PRO A 75 0.31 4.44 -4.19
C PRO A 75 0.97 5.02 -5.44
N GLY A 76 0.63 4.52 -6.63
CA GLY A 76 1.13 5.06 -7.89
C GLY A 76 0.72 6.52 -8.10
N MET A 77 -0.52 6.88 -7.79
CA MET A 77 -0.97 8.26 -7.85
C MET A 77 -0.25 9.17 -6.84
N ILE A 78 0.00 8.68 -5.63
CA ILE A 78 0.77 9.44 -4.62
C ILE A 78 2.16 9.80 -5.16
N VAL A 79 2.86 8.83 -5.74
CA VAL A 79 4.18 9.06 -6.35
C VAL A 79 4.08 10.04 -7.53
N LEU A 80 3.06 9.90 -8.38
CA LEU A 80 2.86 10.77 -9.53
C LEU A 80 2.62 12.23 -9.11
N VAL A 81 1.77 12.46 -8.11
CA VAL A 81 1.50 13.79 -7.57
C VAL A 81 2.76 14.40 -6.96
N TYR A 82 3.56 13.60 -6.26
CA TYR A 82 4.81 14.09 -5.70
C TYR A 82 5.85 14.46 -6.77
N LEU A 83 5.93 13.71 -7.87
CA LEU A 83 6.89 13.98 -8.95
C LEU A 83 6.47 15.14 -9.86
N PHE A 84 5.17 15.38 -10.03
CA PHE A 84 4.64 16.37 -10.97
C PHE A 84 3.61 17.32 -10.32
N PRO A 85 3.96 18.00 -9.21
CA PRO A 85 2.99 18.79 -8.45
C PRO A 85 2.39 19.93 -9.27
N ASP A 86 3.21 20.66 -10.05
CA ASP A 86 2.74 21.79 -10.86
C ASP A 86 1.85 21.38 -12.02
N LEU A 87 2.16 20.25 -12.66
CA LEU A 87 1.35 19.71 -13.75
C LEU A 87 -0.04 19.33 -13.23
N ILE A 88 -0.08 18.61 -12.10
CA ILE A 88 -1.33 18.20 -11.48
C ILE A 88 -2.12 19.42 -11.01
N ALA A 89 -1.48 20.40 -10.36
CA ALA A 89 -2.15 21.63 -9.92
C ALA A 89 -2.76 22.43 -11.09
N ARG A 90 -2.09 22.48 -12.24
CA ARG A 90 -2.62 23.12 -13.46
C ARG A 90 -3.78 22.35 -14.08
N LEU A 91 -3.78 21.03 -14.01
CA LEU A 91 -4.87 20.20 -14.52
C LEU A 91 -6.11 20.23 -13.63
N THR A 92 -5.94 20.49 -12.33
CA THR A 92 -7.04 20.50 -11.35
C THR A 92 -7.53 21.90 -11.00
N THR A 93 -6.94 22.96 -11.55
CA THR A 93 -7.45 24.33 -11.43
C THR A 93 -8.59 24.53 -12.43
N LEU A 94 -9.79 24.83 -11.91
CA LEU A 94 -11.02 25.12 -12.65
C LEU A 94 -11.04 26.54 -13.21
#